data_AF-A0A6U4FMT1-F1
#
_entry.id   AF-A0A6U4FMT1-F1
#
_cell.length_a   1.000
_cell.length_b   1.000
_cell.length_c   1.000
_cell.angle_alpha   90.00
_cell.angle_beta   90.00
_cell.angle_gamma   90.00
#
_symmetry.space_group_name_H-M   'P 1'
#
loop_
_entity.id
_entity.type
_entity.pdbx_description
1 polymer ?
#
loop_
_entity_poly.entity_id
_entity_poly.type
_entity_poly.pdbx_seq_one_letter_code
_entity_poly.pdbx_strand_id
1 'polypeptide(L)'
;VGGSGEIPPRQALEVFRRLLAKLDGIARALVRGAGGRELSLEALSTHETGAELREVLAGLRSLVAQVPAASRDEVALRLGQQLFKRMYEGPSELLSLECLTRALEAMRQACPRLRAELANWIGLVNPLSDRDKILHKTNLILLVRHRLVTAAELDHCLSKNLSSSQTASWVDLVLQIMRQCIVEKNAVLQEFPKLLEVLMHCVRNMQQNLREQVLKILKDLQLLSQRSAAEADAKGGGGSGGGDQGRPASSLRAQMSRA
;
A
#
# COMPACT_ATOMS: atom_id res chain seq x y z
N VAL A 1 28.95 -2.71 -28.97
CA VAL A 1 28.92 -1.24 -29.21
C VAL A 1 27.51 -0.77 -28.88
N GLY A 2 27.37 0.12 -27.90
CA GLY A 2 26.09 0.66 -27.41
C GLY A 2 26.22 1.06 -25.95
N GLY A 3 26.76 2.26 -25.69
CA GLY A 3 27.07 2.74 -24.34
C GLY A 3 25.81 2.84 -23.47
N SER A 4 25.83 2.16 -22.32
CA SER A 4 24.86 2.34 -21.25
C SER A 4 25.05 3.74 -20.68
N GLY A 5 24.31 4.71 -21.22
CA GLY A 5 24.39 6.12 -20.86
C GLY A 5 23.94 6.33 -19.42
N GLU A 6 24.88 6.24 -18.48
CA GLU A 6 24.65 6.67 -17.11
C GLU A 6 24.37 8.17 -17.12
N ILE A 7 23.29 8.57 -16.43
CA ILE A 7 22.92 9.98 -16.31
C ILE A 7 23.40 10.53 -14.96
N PRO A 8 24.08 11.69 -14.93
CA PRO A 8 24.51 12.30 -13.69
C PRO A 8 23.31 12.76 -12.85
N PRO A 9 23.44 12.84 -11.51
CA PRO A 9 22.36 13.22 -10.59
C PRO A 9 21.61 14.50 -10.96
N ARG A 10 22.32 15.52 -11.48
CA ARG A 10 21.71 16.78 -11.92
C ARG A 10 20.75 16.56 -13.10
N GLN A 11 21.17 15.79 -14.09
CA GLN A 11 20.34 15.47 -15.26
C GLN A 11 19.16 14.57 -14.85
N ALA A 12 19.36 13.66 -13.91
CA ALA A 12 18.29 12.83 -13.37
C ALA A 12 17.16 13.67 -12.74
N LEU A 13 17.50 14.74 -12.02
CA LEU A 13 16.51 15.68 -11.47
C LEU A 13 15.72 16.42 -12.55
N GLU A 14 16.33 16.77 -13.68
CA GLU A 14 15.63 17.43 -14.80
C GLU A 14 14.69 16.48 -15.53
N VAL A 15 15.12 15.24 -15.76
CA VAL A 15 14.27 14.17 -16.32
C VAL A 15 13.10 13.90 -15.36
N PHE A 16 13.36 13.79 -14.06
CA PHE A 16 12.34 13.62 -13.04
C PHE A 16 11.28 14.73 -13.08
N ARG A 17 11.68 16.00 -13.15
CA ARG A 17 10.74 17.12 -13.20
C ARG A 17 9.82 17.06 -14.43
N ARG A 18 10.35 16.64 -15.58
CA ARG A 18 9.55 16.46 -16.81
C ARG A 18 8.55 15.32 -16.66
N LEU A 19 8.99 14.19 -16.12
CA LEU A 19 8.11 13.05 -15.83
C LEU A 19 7.02 13.42 -14.82
N LEU A 20 7.36 14.18 -13.78
CA LEU A 20 6.41 14.66 -12.78
C LEU A 20 5.39 15.62 -13.37
N ALA A 21 5.81 16.55 -14.23
CA ALA A 21 4.88 17.44 -14.94
C ALA A 21 3.92 16.67 -15.86
N LYS A 22 4.40 15.61 -16.54
CA LYS A 22 3.54 14.72 -17.34
C LYS A 22 2.55 13.96 -16.44
N LEU A 23 3.01 13.45 -15.29
CA LEU A 23 2.17 12.80 -14.28
C LEU A 23 1.06 13.74 -13.78
N ASP A 24 1.37 15.01 -13.51
CA ASP A 24 0.38 16.02 -13.10
C ASP A 24 -0.66 16.28 -14.20
N GLY A 25 -0.23 16.28 -15.47
CA GLY A 25 -1.13 16.40 -16.62
C GLY A 25 -2.12 15.23 -16.69
N ILE A 26 -1.60 14.01 -16.57
CA ILE A 26 -2.37 12.77 -16.55
C ILE A 26 -3.36 12.76 -15.37
N ALA A 27 -2.89 13.04 -14.16
CA ALA A 27 -3.74 13.09 -12.97
C ALA A 27 -4.90 14.08 -13.14
N ARG A 28 -4.64 15.28 -13.65
CA ARG A 28 -5.69 16.27 -13.94
C ARG A 28 -6.66 15.80 -15.02
N ALA A 29 -6.17 15.12 -16.06
CA ALA A 29 -7.04 14.55 -17.08
C ALA A 29 -7.96 13.47 -16.50
N LEU A 30 -7.42 12.58 -15.66
CA LEU A 30 -8.19 11.54 -14.97
C LEU A 30 -9.25 12.13 -14.04
N VAL A 31 -8.87 13.10 -13.21
CA VAL A 31 -9.80 13.79 -12.29
C VAL A 31 -10.93 14.47 -13.06
N ARG A 32 -10.62 15.16 -14.16
CA ARG A 32 -11.65 15.79 -15.02
C ARG A 32 -12.55 14.75 -15.68
N GLY A 33 -11.97 13.68 -16.23
CA GLY A 33 -12.70 12.61 -16.89
C GLY A 33 -13.60 11.81 -15.95
N ALA A 34 -13.22 11.71 -14.66
CA ALA A 34 -14.04 11.06 -13.64
C ALA A 34 -15.34 11.81 -13.33
N GLY A 35 -15.39 13.13 -13.57
CA GLY A 35 -16.61 13.94 -13.39
C GLY A 35 -17.19 13.86 -11.97
N GLY A 36 -16.34 13.69 -10.95
CA GLY A 36 -16.75 13.50 -9.56
C GLY A 36 -17.13 12.07 -9.16
N ARG A 37 -17.03 11.09 -10.06
CA ARG A 37 -17.16 9.68 -9.72
C ARG A 37 -15.89 9.17 -9.04
N GLU A 38 -16.05 8.32 -8.04
CA GLU A 38 -14.94 7.60 -7.43
C GLU A 38 -14.51 6.49 -8.40
N LEU A 39 -13.49 6.77 -9.21
CA LEU A 39 -12.89 5.79 -10.12
C LEU A 39 -11.57 5.33 -9.51
N SER A 40 -11.33 4.02 -9.53
CA SER A 40 -9.99 3.48 -9.28
C SER A 40 -9.17 3.57 -10.55
N LEU A 41 -7.87 3.87 -10.44
CA LEU A 41 -6.92 3.80 -11.55
C LEU A 41 -6.99 2.46 -12.33
N GLU A 42 -7.31 1.37 -11.62
CA GLU A 42 -7.43 0.02 -12.20
C GLU A 42 -8.52 -0.04 -13.28
N ALA A 43 -9.64 0.68 -13.07
CA ALA A 43 -10.75 0.77 -14.01
C ALA A 43 -10.43 1.62 -15.26
N LEU A 44 -9.40 2.47 -15.19
CA LEU A 44 -8.99 3.39 -16.26
C LEU A 44 -7.79 2.87 -17.08
N SER A 45 -7.30 1.67 -16.75
CA SER A 45 -6.10 1.06 -17.34
C SER A 45 -6.22 0.72 -18.83
N THR A 46 -7.44 0.63 -19.36
CA THR A 46 -7.75 0.28 -20.76
C THR A 46 -7.83 1.47 -21.71
N HIS A 47 -7.78 2.72 -21.18
CA HIS A 47 -7.83 3.95 -21.99
C HIS A 47 -6.42 4.47 -22.31
N GLU A 48 -6.32 5.38 -23.29
CA GLU A 48 -5.08 6.05 -23.73
C GLU A 48 -4.31 6.66 -22.54
N THR A 49 -5.03 7.28 -21.60
CA THR A 49 -4.47 7.87 -20.37
C THR A 49 -3.78 6.84 -19.47
N GLY A 50 -4.26 5.59 -19.47
CA GLY A 50 -3.60 4.48 -18.77
C GLY A 50 -2.29 4.07 -19.43
N ALA A 51 -2.18 4.16 -20.76
CA ALA A 51 -0.94 3.90 -21.49
C ALA A 51 0.12 4.98 -21.20
N GLU A 52 -0.28 6.26 -21.24
CA GLU A 52 0.62 7.37 -20.89
C GLU A 52 1.13 7.27 -19.45
N LEU A 53 0.25 6.89 -18.51
CA LEU A 53 0.64 6.66 -17.13
C LEU A 53 1.71 5.55 -17.05
N ARG A 54 1.47 4.40 -17.68
CA ARG A 54 2.45 3.29 -17.70
C ARG A 54 3.79 3.73 -18.28
N GLU A 55 3.79 4.55 -19.31
CA GLU A 55 5.00 5.12 -19.91
C GLU A 55 5.76 6.00 -18.92
N VAL A 56 5.07 6.91 -18.22
CA VAL A 56 5.67 7.76 -17.17
C VAL A 56 6.25 6.91 -16.04
N LEU A 57 5.52 5.90 -15.57
CA LEU A 57 5.97 5.00 -14.50
C LEU A 57 7.20 4.18 -14.95
N ALA A 58 7.21 3.68 -16.18
CA ALA A 58 8.37 3.00 -16.75
C ALA A 58 9.57 3.96 -16.87
N GLY A 59 9.32 5.22 -17.25
CA GLY A 59 10.31 6.28 -17.30
C GLY A 59 10.94 6.57 -15.93
N LEU A 60 10.14 6.65 -14.86
CA LEU A 60 10.63 6.85 -13.49
C LEU A 60 11.49 5.68 -13.00
N ARG A 61 11.10 4.45 -13.29
CA ARG A 61 11.89 3.26 -12.97
C ARG A 61 13.22 3.26 -13.73
N SER A 62 13.17 3.55 -15.03
CA SER A 62 14.35 3.62 -15.90
C SER A 62 15.31 4.72 -15.47
N LEU A 63 14.78 5.90 -15.11
CA LEU A 63 15.53 7.03 -14.58
C LEU A 63 16.41 6.63 -13.40
N VAL A 64 15.84 5.96 -12.38
CA VAL A 64 16.61 5.50 -11.21
C VAL A 64 17.65 4.45 -11.61
N ALA A 65 17.31 3.54 -12.53
CA ALA A 65 18.25 2.51 -13.00
C ALA A 65 19.46 3.09 -13.77
N GLN A 66 19.26 4.19 -14.50
CA GLN A 66 20.31 4.88 -15.27
C GLN A 66 21.25 5.74 -14.43
N VAL A 67 20.94 6.01 -13.16
CA VAL A 67 21.86 6.73 -12.26
C VAL A 67 23.02 5.80 -11.87
N PRO A 68 24.27 6.30 -11.82
CA PRO A 68 25.43 5.54 -11.36
C PRO A 68 25.18 4.90 -10.00
N ALA A 69 25.57 3.62 -9.84
CA ALA A 69 25.25 2.83 -8.65
C ALA A 69 25.67 3.50 -7.33
N ALA A 70 26.82 4.19 -7.32
CA ALA A 70 27.33 4.90 -6.15
C ALA A 70 26.41 6.03 -5.63
N SER A 71 25.56 6.59 -6.49
CA SER A 71 24.66 7.71 -6.15
C SER A 71 23.17 7.36 -6.29
N ARG A 72 22.86 6.12 -6.72
CA ARG A 72 21.49 5.71 -7.06
C ARG A 72 20.54 5.81 -5.89
N ASP A 73 20.95 5.31 -4.72
CA ASP A 73 20.12 5.36 -3.51
C ASP A 73 19.84 6.80 -3.11
N GLU A 74 20.86 7.65 -3.04
CA GLU A 74 20.71 9.06 -2.67
C GLU A 74 19.75 9.79 -3.61
N VAL A 75 19.92 9.61 -4.92
CA VAL A 75 19.03 10.21 -5.91
C VAL A 75 17.61 9.64 -5.78
N ALA A 76 17.44 8.31 -5.69
CA ALA A 76 16.14 7.69 -5.56
C ALA A 76 15.39 8.15 -4.30
N LEU A 77 16.09 8.26 -3.17
CA LEU A 77 15.52 8.77 -1.92
C LEU A 77 15.13 10.24 -2.04
N ARG A 78 15.99 11.08 -2.64
CA ARG A 78 15.69 12.51 -2.87
C ARG A 78 14.48 12.71 -3.78
N LEU A 79 14.35 11.88 -4.81
CA LEU A 79 13.20 11.89 -5.71
C LEU A 79 11.94 11.37 -5.00
N GLY A 80 12.07 10.31 -4.22
CA GLY A 80 10.98 9.73 -3.43
C GLY A 80 10.45 10.70 -2.37
N GLN A 81 11.33 11.43 -1.68
CA GLN A 81 10.95 12.49 -0.74
C GLN A 81 10.12 13.59 -1.42
N GLN A 82 10.46 13.97 -2.66
CA GLN A 82 9.68 14.98 -3.40
C GLN A 82 8.27 14.48 -3.71
N LEU A 83 8.12 13.21 -4.12
CA LEU A 83 6.81 12.61 -4.34
C LEU A 83 6.01 12.51 -3.03
N PHE A 84 6.64 12.00 -1.96
CA PHE A 84 6.02 11.85 -0.66
C PHE A 84 5.55 13.21 -0.11
N LYS A 85 6.40 14.24 -0.14
CA LYS A 85 6.04 15.60 0.27
C LYS A 85 4.84 16.12 -0.52
N ARG A 86 4.80 15.87 -1.84
CA ARG A 86 3.70 16.29 -2.71
C ARG A 86 2.38 15.56 -2.41
N MET A 87 2.41 14.35 -1.86
CA MET A 87 1.19 13.67 -1.39
C MET A 87 0.55 14.37 -0.18
N TYR A 88 1.31 15.14 0.59
CA TYR A 88 0.82 15.86 1.77
C TYR A 88 0.59 17.36 1.51
N GLU A 89 1.36 17.97 0.62
CA GLU A 89 1.28 19.40 0.32
C GLU A 89 0.58 19.74 -1.00
N GLY A 90 0.34 18.72 -1.83
CA GLY A 90 -0.19 18.89 -3.18
C GLY A 90 -1.69 18.57 -3.27
N PRO A 91 -2.11 17.78 -4.28
CA PRO A 91 -3.51 17.49 -4.52
C PRO A 91 -4.12 16.66 -3.40
N SER A 92 -5.42 16.83 -3.16
CA SER A 92 -6.19 16.01 -2.20
C SER A 92 -7.12 15.01 -2.88
N GLU A 93 -7.23 15.06 -4.21
CA GLU A 93 -8.05 14.17 -5.01
C GLU A 93 -7.44 12.76 -5.06
N LEU A 94 -8.28 11.75 -4.82
CA LEU A 94 -7.84 10.36 -4.70
C LEU A 94 -7.04 9.88 -5.91
N LEU A 95 -7.50 10.16 -7.14
CA LEU A 95 -6.81 9.78 -8.37
C LEU A 95 -5.42 10.42 -8.49
N SER A 96 -5.26 11.66 -8.04
CA SER A 96 -3.96 12.34 -8.03
C SER A 96 -3.01 11.69 -7.02
N LEU A 97 -3.52 11.34 -5.83
CA LEU A 97 -2.75 10.64 -4.80
C LEU A 97 -2.38 9.21 -5.25
N GLU A 98 -3.27 8.51 -5.95
CA GLU A 98 -3.00 7.20 -6.56
C GLU A 98 -1.87 7.30 -7.60
N CYS A 99 -1.89 8.31 -8.48
CA CYS A 99 -0.80 8.56 -9.43
C CYS A 99 0.56 8.78 -8.74
N LEU A 100 0.60 9.61 -7.69
CA LEU A 100 1.82 9.84 -6.90
C LEU A 100 2.30 8.56 -6.19
N THR A 101 1.36 7.78 -5.65
CA THR A 101 1.66 6.50 -5.00
C THR A 101 2.24 5.49 -6.00
N ARG A 102 1.67 5.39 -7.19
CA ARG A 102 2.19 4.54 -8.27
C ARG A 102 3.58 4.97 -8.73
N ALA A 103 3.86 6.27 -8.75
CA ALA A 103 5.18 6.79 -9.05
C ALA A 103 6.23 6.36 -8.01
N LEU A 104 5.90 6.44 -6.71
CA LEU A 104 6.74 5.89 -5.63
C LEU A 104 6.96 4.38 -5.80
N GLU A 105 5.90 3.63 -6.12
CA GLU A 105 5.97 2.19 -6.31
C GLU A 105 6.88 1.80 -7.49
N ALA A 106 6.82 2.54 -8.60
CA ALA A 106 7.68 2.34 -9.75
C ALA A 106 9.16 2.54 -9.41
N MET A 107 9.47 3.54 -8.57
CA MET A 107 10.83 3.80 -8.10
C MET A 107 11.33 2.78 -7.08
N ARG A 108 10.45 2.27 -6.20
CA ARG A 108 10.81 1.27 -5.18
C ARG A 108 11.44 0.02 -5.79
N GLN A 109 11.01 -0.39 -6.98
CA GLN A 109 11.57 -1.54 -7.68
C GLN A 109 13.08 -1.39 -7.97
N ALA A 110 13.56 -0.16 -8.14
CA ALA A 110 14.96 0.15 -8.43
C ALA A 110 15.77 0.60 -7.19
N CYS A 111 15.10 0.88 -6.06
CA CYS A 111 15.74 1.27 -4.79
C CYS A 111 15.03 0.60 -3.60
N PRO A 112 15.52 -0.57 -3.14
CA PRO A 112 14.92 -1.31 -2.03
C PRO A 112 14.86 -0.52 -0.72
N ARG A 113 15.82 0.39 -0.49
CA ARG A 113 15.88 1.25 0.71
C ARG A 113 14.70 2.21 0.82
N LEU A 114 14.05 2.55 -0.30
CA LEU A 114 12.93 3.50 -0.31
C LEU A 114 11.80 3.08 0.64
N ARG A 115 11.55 1.78 0.82
CA ARG A 115 10.51 1.29 1.72
C ARG A 115 10.80 1.62 3.19
N ALA A 116 12.02 1.36 3.66
CA ALA A 116 12.41 1.66 5.03
C ALA A 116 12.34 3.16 5.30
N GLU A 117 12.76 3.97 4.34
CA GLU A 117 12.70 5.43 4.44
C GLU A 117 11.26 5.98 4.41
N LEU A 118 10.37 5.40 3.60
CA LEU A 118 8.94 5.75 3.62
C LEU A 118 8.32 5.53 5.00
N ALA A 119 8.64 4.41 5.66
CA ALA A 119 8.19 4.15 7.02
C ALA A 119 8.71 5.22 8.00
N ASN A 120 9.98 5.62 7.89
CA ASN A 120 10.56 6.70 8.68
C ASN A 120 9.84 8.03 8.44
N TRP A 121 9.58 8.40 7.18
CA TRP A 121 8.92 9.67 6.86
C TRP A 121 7.47 9.70 7.36
N ILE A 122 6.74 8.59 7.30
CA ILE A 122 5.41 8.47 7.90
C ILE A 122 5.45 8.80 9.39
N GLY A 123 6.44 8.28 10.12
CA GLY A 123 6.58 8.53 11.55
C GLY A 123 6.76 10.01 11.90
N LEU A 124 7.25 10.82 10.97
CA LEU A 124 7.46 12.26 11.14
C LEU A 124 6.22 13.10 10.83
N VAL A 125 5.20 12.52 10.17
CA VAL A 125 3.98 13.26 9.83
C VAL A 125 3.10 13.40 11.06
N ASN A 126 2.75 14.64 11.39
CA ASN A 126 1.82 14.97 12.46
C ASN A 126 0.69 15.86 11.91
N PRO A 127 -0.47 15.29 11.52
CA PRO A 127 -1.56 16.07 10.95
C PRO A 127 -2.30 16.83 12.04
N LEU A 128 -2.33 18.16 11.93
CA LEU A 128 -2.89 19.04 12.94
C LEU A 128 -4.36 19.37 12.69
N SER A 129 -4.76 19.52 11.42
CA SER A 129 -6.14 19.81 11.04
C SER A 129 -6.93 18.55 10.65
N ASP A 130 -8.27 18.62 10.67
CA ASP A 130 -9.10 17.50 10.24
C ASP A 130 -8.91 17.18 8.76
N ARG A 131 -8.66 18.19 7.93
CA ARG A 131 -8.27 18.01 6.53
C ARG A 131 -6.98 17.19 6.43
N ASP A 132 -5.96 17.53 7.22
CA ASP A 132 -4.67 16.82 7.21
C ASP A 132 -4.83 15.38 7.72
N LYS A 133 -5.71 15.12 8.69
CA LYS A 133 -6.01 13.78 9.19
C LYS A 133 -6.67 12.92 8.10
N ILE A 134 -7.64 13.48 7.38
CA ILE A 134 -8.28 12.80 6.24
C ILE A 134 -7.24 12.48 5.16
N LEU A 135 -6.41 13.46 4.79
CA LEU A 135 -5.35 13.29 3.81
C LEU A 135 -4.31 12.24 4.25
N HIS A 136 -3.87 12.31 5.52
CA HIS A 136 -2.92 11.36 6.10
C HIS A 136 -3.47 9.94 6.09
N LYS A 137 -4.72 9.74 6.53
CA LYS A 137 -5.40 8.44 6.43
C LYS A 137 -5.40 7.94 4.99
N THR A 138 -5.86 8.74 4.03
CA THR A 138 -5.91 8.35 2.61
C THR A 138 -4.54 7.93 2.09
N ASN A 139 -3.49 8.73 2.37
CA ASN A 139 -2.13 8.42 1.97
C ASN A 139 -1.64 7.09 2.57
N LEU A 140 -1.88 6.84 3.86
CA LEU A 140 -1.46 5.59 4.50
C LEU A 140 -2.17 4.36 3.91
N ILE A 141 -3.47 4.46 3.63
CA ILE A 141 -4.21 3.37 2.98
C ILE A 141 -3.64 3.09 1.58
N LEU A 142 -3.36 4.12 0.79
CA LEU A 142 -2.74 3.95 -0.54
C LEU A 142 -1.35 3.31 -0.45
N LEU A 143 -0.51 3.73 0.49
CA LEU A 143 0.83 3.16 0.66
C LEU A 143 0.79 1.68 1.04
N VAL A 144 -0.16 1.26 1.88
CA VAL A 144 -0.35 -0.18 2.21
C VAL A 144 -0.90 -0.95 1.02
N ARG A 145 -1.95 -0.42 0.36
CA ARG A 145 -2.59 -1.04 -0.81
C ARG A 145 -1.58 -1.32 -1.93
N HIS A 146 -0.65 -0.39 -2.18
CA HIS A 146 0.42 -0.53 -3.17
C HIS A 146 1.69 -1.23 -2.65
N ARG A 147 1.64 -1.82 -1.45
CA ARG A 147 2.76 -2.55 -0.81
C ARG A 147 4.05 -1.74 -0.72
N LEU A 148 3.91 -0.42 -0.59
CA LEU A 148 5.02 0.49 -0.34
C LEU A 148 5.43 0.45 1.12
N VAL A 149 4.47 0.18 2.01
CA VAL A 149 4.66 -0.05 3.45
C VAL A 149 3.78 -1.24 3.85
N THR A 150 4.25 -2.07 4.78
CA THR A 150 3.49 -3.19 5.34
C THR A 150 2.66 -2.79 6.56
N ALA A 151 1.65 -3.58 6.89
CA ALA A 151 0.87 -3.41 8.10
C ALA A 151 1.74 -3.40 9.36
N ALA A 152 2.77 -4.27 9.44
CA ALA A 152 3.69 -4.31 10.57
C ALA A 152 4.59 -3.06 10.68
N GLU A 153 5.02 -2.47 9.56
CA GLU A 153 5.74 -1.19 9.57
C GLU A 153 4.81 -0.05 10.00
N LEU A 154 3.57 -0.07 9.51
CA LEU A 154 2.55 0.91 9.89
C LEU A 154 2.22 0.82 11.39
N ASP A 155 2.06 -0.39 11.92
CA ASP A 155 1.89 -0.69 13.35
C ASP A 155 2.98 -0.02 14.17
N HIS A 156 4.25 -0.23 13.78
CA HIS A 156 5.39 0.34 14.47
C HIS A 156 5.44 1.87 14.40
N CYS A 157 5.15 2.47 13.25
CA CYS A 157 5.22 3.92 13.07
C CYS A 157 4.11 4.63 13.85
N LEU A 158 2.87 4.13 13.74
CA LEU A 158 1.72 4.77 14.39
C LEU A 158 1.72 4.56 15.91
N SER A 159 2.21 3.42 16.42
CA SER A 159 2.27 3.16 17.86
C SER A 159 3.19 4.14 18.60
N LYS A 160 4.29 4.57 17.96
CA LYS A 160 5.18 5.60 18.51
C LYS A 160 4.48 6.94 18.66
N ASN A 161 3.76 7.37 17.63
CA ASN A 161 3.03 8.65 17.64
C ASN A 161 1.84 8.63 18.58
N LEU A 162 1.19 7.48 18.76
CA LEU A 162 0.09 7.32 19.72
C LEU A 162 0.57 7.42 21.17
N SER A 163 1.76 6.89 21.46
CA SER A 163 2.35 6.95 22.80
C SER A 163 2.71 8.37 23.24
N SER A 164 3.10 9.24 22.29
CA SER A 164 3.51 10.62 22.56
C SER A 164 2.36 11.64 22.52
N SER A 165 1.32 11.40 21.70
CA SER A 165 0.30 12.42 21.42
C SER A 165 -0.98 12.29 22.24
N GLN A 166 -1.33 11.11 22.78
CA GLN A 166 -2.49 10.79 23.65
C GLN A 166 -3.79 11.64 23.45
N THR A 167 -4.09 12.10 22.23
CA THR A 167 -5.35 12.82 21.97
C THR A 167 -6.42 11.84 21.51
N ALA A 168 -7.66 12.05 21.95
CA ALA A 168 -8.83 11.30 21.47
C ALA A 168 -8.92 11.30 19.93
N SER A 169 -8.51 12.41 19.29
CA SER A 169 -8.51 12.54 17.83
C SER A 169 -7.51 11.64 17.12
N TRP A 170 -6.34 11.39 17.73
CA TRP A 170 -5.33 10.52 17.15
C TRP A 170 -5.69 9.04 17.30
N VAL A 171 -6.31 8.68 18.44
CA VAL A 171 -6.87 7.35 18.65
C VAL A 171 -7.93 7.01 17.61
N ASP A 172 -8.87 7.93 17.37
CA ASP A 172 -9.90 7.74 16.35
C ASP A 172 -9.30 7.56 14.95
N LEU A 173 -8.34 8.40 14.57
CA LEU A 173 -7.65 8.29 13.28
C LEU A 173 -6.98 6.92 13.08
N VAL A 174 -6.24 6.45 14.08
CA VAL A 174 -5.56 5.14 14.06
C VAL A 174 -6.57 4.00 13.92
N LEU A 175 -7.67 4.03 14.66
CA LEU A 175 -8.75 3.03 14.55
C LEU A 175 -9.37 3.02 13.15
N GLN A 176 -9.61 4.20 12.58
CA GLN A 176 -10.14 4.32 11.23
C GLN A 176 -9.17 3.75 10.18
N ILE A 177 -7.86 3.96 10.33
CA ILE A 177 -6.83 3.40 9.45
C ILE A 177 -6.82 1.87 9.55
N MET A 178 -6.74 1.32 10.77
CA MET A 178 -6.75 -0.14 11.00
C MET A 178 -8.00 -0.78 10.40
N ARG A 179 -9.17 -0.18 10.66
CA ARG A 179 -10.45 -0.65 10.12
C ARG A 179 -10.43 -0.69 8.60
N GLN A 180 -9.99 0.39 7.96
CA GLN A 180 -9.97 0.46 6.50
C GLN A 180 -9.00 -0.57 5.90
N CYS A 181 -7.81 -0.74 6.47
CA CYS A 181 -6.86 -1.76 6.04
C CYS A 181 -7.46 -3.19 6.10
N ILE A 182 -8.18 -3.51 7.17
CA ILE A 182 -8.81 -4.83 7.36
C ILE A 182 -9.99 -5.02 6.40
N VAL A 183 -10.87 -4.03 6.27
CA VAL A 183 -12.04 -4.09 5.38
C VAL A 183 -11.63 -4.23 3.91
N GLU A 184 -10.59 -3.51 3.49
CA GLU A 184 -10.02 -3.61 2.14
C GLU A 184 -9.15 -4.86 1.93
N LYS A 185 -9.00 -5.73 2.95
CA LYS A 185 -8.16 -6.94 2.91
C LYS A 185 -6.69 -6.65 2.59
N ASN A 186 -6.22 -5.45 2.95
CA ASN A 186 -4.82 -5.04 2.84
C ASN A 186 -3.98 -5.44 4.05
N ALA A 187 -4.63 -5.80 5.17
CA ALA A 187 -3.99 -6.26 6.39
C ALA A 187 -4.94 -7.16 7.19
N VAL A 188 -4.38 -7.98 8.10
CA VAL A 188 -5.15 -8.68 9.14
C VAL A 188 -4.88 -8.08 10.52
N LEU A 189 -5.79 -8.31 11.47
CA LEU A 189 -5.70 -7.68 12.80
C LEU A 189 -4.41 -8.07 13.55
N GLN A 190 -3.91 -9.29 13.34
CA GLN A 190 -2.69 -9.81 13.97
C GLN A 190 -1.42 -9.05 13.54
N GLU A 191 -1.46 -8.29 12.45
CA GLU A 191 -0.33 -7.46 12.00
C GLU A 191 -0.22 -6.13 12.76
N PHE A 192 -1.15 -5.83 13.67
CA PHE A 192 -1.17 -4.60 14.48
C PHE A 192 -1.00 -4.81 15.99
N PRO A 193 -0.06 -5.65 16.48
CA PRO A 193 0.04 -5.98 17.89
C PRO A 193 0.40 -4.76 18.77
N LYS A 194 1.28 -3.86 18.30
CA LYS A 194 1.74 -2.71 19.11
C LYS A 194 0.66 -1.65 19.22
N LEU A 195 -0.06 -1.39 18.12
CA LEU A 195 -1.20 -0.48 18.12
C LEU A 195 -2.29 -0.99 19.05
N LEU A 196 -2.61 -2.28 19.03
CA LEU A 196 -3.59 -2.86 19.94
C LEU A 196 -3.17 -2.67 21.41
N GLU A 197 -1.90 -2.92 21.74
CA GLU A 197 -1.38 -2.71 23.09
C GLU A 197 -1.52 -1.25 23.55
N VAL A 198 -1.04 -0.30 22.73
CA VAL A 198 -1.10 1.13 23.05
C VAL A 198 -2.55 1.61 23.12
N LEU A 199 -3.42 1.17 22.21
CA LEU A 199 -4.85 1.50 22.24
C LEU A 199 -5.52 0.99 23.52
N MET A 200 -5.24 -0.24 23.96
CA MET A 200 -5.76 -0.74 25.23
C MET A 200 -5.28 0.09 26.42
N HIS A 201 -4.02 0.55 26.40
CA HIS A 201 -3.51 1.45 27.42
C HIS A 201 -4.25 2.80 27.40
N CYS A 202 -4.43 3.41 26.23
CA CYS A 202 -5.17 4.68 26.08
C CYS A 202 -6.61 4.54 26.60
N VAL A 203 -7.31 3.47 26.24
CA VAL A 203 -8.71 3.22 26.64
C VAL A 203 -8.89 3.18 28.16
N ARG A 204 -7.91 2.69 28.92
CA ARG A 204 -7.98 2.66 30.39
C ARG A 204 -8.06 4.05 31.00
N ASN A 205 -7.46 5.05 30.34
CA ASN A 205 -7.34 6.42 30.82
C ASN A 205 -8.38 7.38 30.18
N MET A 206 -9.26 6.87 29.32
CA MET A 206 -10.28 7.67 28.62
C MET A 206 -11.55 7.87 29.44
N GLN A 207 -12.28 8.94 29.11
CA GLN A 207 -13.67 9.14 29.55
C GLN A 207 -14.55 7.97 29.10
N GLN A 208 -15.55 7.63 29.94
CA GLN A 208 -16.34 6.41 29.82
C GLN A 208 -17.05 6.25 28.46
N ASN A 209 -17.66 7.33 27.96
CA ASN A 209 -18.33 7.38 26.67
C ASN A 209 -17.39 7.07 25.48
N LEU A 210 -16.19 7.66 25.45
CA LEU A 210 -15.21 7.44 24.41
C LEU A 210 -14.61 6.01 24.50
N ARG A 211 -14.38 5.55 25.73
CA ARG A 211 -13.92 4.18 26.01
C ARG A 211 -14.89 3.13 25.45
N GLU A 212 -16.20 3.29 25.66
CA GLU A 212 -17.20 2.36 25.15
C GLU A 212 -17.22 2.32 23.61
N GLN A 213 -17.08 3.47 22.95
CA GLN A 213 -16.99 3.55 21.48
C GLN A 213 -15.74 2.83 20.94
N VAL A 214 -14.56 3.10 21.52
CA VAL A 214 -13.31 2.45 21.08
C VAL A 214 -13.37 0.94 21.32
N LEU A 215 -13.86 0.49 22.47
CA LEU A 215 -14.02 -0.95 22.75
C LEU A 215 -14.99 -1.63 21.78
N LYS A 216 -16.06 -0.96 21.37
CA LYS A 216 -16.98 -1.47 20.35
C LYS A 216 -16.27 -1.63 19.01
N ILE A 217 -15.52 -0.61 18.56
CA ILE A 217 -14.76 -0.68 17.31
C ILE A 217 -13.75 -1.83 17.36
N LEU A 218 -13.00 -1.99 18.45
CA LEU A 218 -12.03 -3.08 18.60
C LEU A 218 -12.69 -4.47 18.52
N LYS A 219 -13.87 -4.64 19.13
CA LYS A 219 -14.66 -5.88 18.99
C LYS A 219 -15.13 -6.10 17.55
N ASP A 220 -15.60 -5.06 16.89
CA ASP A 220 -16.03 -5.14 15.48
C ASP A 220 -14.85 -5.52 14.57
N LEU A 221 -13.65 -4.99 14.82
CA LEU A 221 -12.43 -5.37 14.10
C LEU A 221 -12.05 -6.84 14.31
N GLN A 222 -12.18 -7.34 15.54
CA GLN A 222 -11.96 -8.76 15.84
C GLN A 222 -12.95 -9.65 15.09
N LEU A 223 -14.24 -9.28 15.08
CA LEU A 223 -15.27 -10.02 14.36
C LEU A 223 -15.04 -10.00 12.84
N LEU A 224 -14.66 -8.85 12.27
CA LEU A 224 -14.32 -8.74 10.86
C LEU A 224 -13.13 -9.62 10.49
N SER A 225 -12.10 -9.65 11.33
CA SER A 225 -10.92 -10.48 11.14
C SER A 225 -11.21 -11.99 11.26
N GLN A 226 -12.14 -12.40 12.13
CA GLN A 226 -12.54 -13.80 12.24
C GLN A 226 -13.37 -14.27 11.05
N ARG A 227 -14.27 -13.41 10.55
CA ARG A 227 -15.07 -13.70 9.35
C ARG A 227 -14.19 -13.87 8.11
N SER A 228 -13.21 -12.99 7.92
CA SER A 228 -12.29 -13.09 6.78
C SER A 228 -11.42 -14.35 6.84
N ALA A 229 -11.02 -14.81 8.04
CA ALA A 229 -10.30 -16.07 8.23
C ALA A 229 -11.17 -17.30 7.89
N ALA A 230 -12.41 -17.34 8.40
CA ALA A 230 -13.35 -18.43 8.11
C ALA A 230 -13.71 -18.54 6.61
N GLU A 231 -13.85 -17.41 5.91
CA GLU A 231 -14.05 -17.38 4.46
C GLU A 231 -12.85 -17.92 3.67
N ALA A 232 -11.63 -17.73 4.16
CA ALA A 232 -10.41 -18.24 3.52
C ALA A 232 -10.31 -19.77 3.68
N ASP A 233 -10.60 -20.30 4.87
CA ASP A 233 -10.57 -21.73 5.16
C ASP A 233 -11.65 -22.48 4.36
N ALA A 234 -12.84 -21.92 4.22
CA ALA A 234 -13.92 -22.50 3.39
C ALA A 234 -13.56 -22.57 1.90
N LYS A 235 -12.75 -21.64 1.39
CA LYS A 235 -12.25 -21.67 0.00
C LYS A 235 -11.02 -22.56 -0.20
N GLY A 236 -10.25 -22.82 0.87
CA GLY A 236 -9.09 -23.73 0.84
C GLY A 236 -9.43 -25.21 1.05
N GLY A 237 -10.59 -25.53 1.64
CA GLY A 237 -11.00 -26.91 1.96
C GLY A 237 -11.69 -27.71 0.83
N GLY A 238 -11.89 -27.12 -0.36
CA GLY A 238 -12.56 -27.76 -1.49
C GLY A 238 -11.63 -28.63 -2.34
N GLY A 239 -11.04 -29.67 -1.76
CA GLY A 239 -10.08 -30.52 -2.48
C GLY A 239 -9.78 -31.85 -1.82
N SER A 240 -10.79 -32.62 -1.41
CA SER A 240 -10.61 -34.07 -1.19
C SER A 240 -11.94 -34.85 -1.13
N GLY A 241 -12.01 -35.92 -1.91
CA GLY A 241 -13.02 -37.00 -1.87
C GLY A 241 -14.14 -36.86 -2.91
N GLY A 242 -14.42 -37.80 -3.82
CA GLY A 242 -14.01 -39.18 -3.98
C GLY A 242 -15.22 -40.06 -4.34
N GLY A 243 -15.09 -40.90 -5.38
CA GLY A 243 -16.05 -41.96 -5.77
C GLY A 243 -17.02 -41.55 -6.91
N ASP A 244 -17.37 -42.39 -7.89
CA ASP A 244 -17.45 -43.85 -7.86
C ASP A 244 -17.75 -44.47 -9.25
N GLN A 245 -17.24 -45.70 -9.44
CA GLN A 245 -17.70 -46.84 -10.25
C GLN A 245 -17.89 -46.83 -11.79
N GLY A 246 -17.13 -47.74 -12.44
CA GLY A 246 -17.75 -48.81 -13.25
C GLY A 246 -17.04 -49.25 -14.55
N ARG A 247 -16.17 -50.28 -14.50
CA ARG A 247 -16.34 -51.58 -15.24
C ARG A 247 -15.10 -52.51 -15.16
N PRO A 248 -15.30 -53.83 -15.35
CA PRO A 248 -14.45 -54.87 -14.77
C PRO A 248 -13.44 -55.54 -15.73
N ALA A 249 -12.44 -56.15 -15.09
CA ALA A 249 -11.69 -57.37 -15.45
C ALA A 249 -11.20 -57.58 -16.90
N SER A 250 -9.89 -57.52 -17.10
CA SER A 250 -9.12 -58.63 -17.70
C SER A 250 -7.61 -58.39 -17.61
N SER A 251 -6.93 -59.38 -17.00
CA SER A 251 -5.61 -59.93 -17.37
C SER A 251 -4.43 -58.99 -17.65
N LEU A 252 -3.44 -58.98 -16.74
CA LEU A 252 -2.02 -59.14 -17.12
C LEU A 252 -1.15 -59.38 -15.87
N ARG A 253 -1.32 -60.57 -15.27
CA ARG A 253 -0.29 -61.22 -14.45
C ARG A 253 0.24 -62.42 -15.23
N ALA A 254 1.04 -62.14 -16.26
CA ALA A 254 1.91 -63.09 -16.92
C ALA A 254 3.04 -62.29 -17.60
N GLN A 255 4.25 -62.83 -17.54
CA GLN A 255 5.51 -62.29 -18.09
C GLN A 255 6.19 -61.18 -17.28
N MET A 256 6.90 -61.56 -16.22
CA MET A 256 8.34 -61.27 -16.05
C MET A 256 8.94 -62.30 -15.06
N SER A 257 9.10 -63.53 -15.55
CA SER A 257 10.03 -64.52 -15.02
C SER A 257 10.50 -65.34 -16.22
N ARG A 258 11.82 -65.27 -16.49
CA ARG A 258 12.60 -65.94 -17.57
C ARG A 258 12.72 -65.18 -18.90
N ALA A 259 13.71 -64.29 -18.96
CA ALA A 259 14.90 -64.43 -19.79
C ALA A 259 16.02 -63.60 -19.15
#